data_AF-A0A8A2VER7-F1
#
_entry.id   AF-A0A8A2VER7-F1
#
_cell.length_a   1.000
_cell.length_b   1.000
_cell.length_c   1.000
_cell.angle_alpha   90.00
_cell.angle_beta   90.00
_cell.angle_gamma   90.00
#
_symmetry.space_group_name_H-M   'P 1'
#
loop_
_entity.id
_entity.type
_entity.pdbx_description
1 polymer ?
#
loop_
_entity_poly.entity_id
_entity_poly.type
_entity_poly.pdbx_seq_one_letter_code
_entity_poly.pdbx_strand_id
1 'polypeptide(L)'
;MTQPSQTSETEITAVCHVRAPLLLEPIDRQIETLNACEAEGTIDDLLLRSWPQEITLSVKSPYQEALESFERFVEWADRRGVSIRPPFRKRTSTNQITGETNDLLVLPMLCLELYADDELVGVFPHTDEESGETYTSDEAIAALRTGDVPTPLGDETEALGDETEASTATPGDSSTTDCPDCGGSLVDGQGLFACPDCGWVGTVTTTGQFRSGTDRAPADEREAPLAESE
;
A
#
# COMPACT_ATOMS: atom_id res chain seq x y z
N MET A 1 34.99 28.45 -4.77
CA MET A 1 34.22 27.71 -5.79
C MET A 1 33.36 26.74 -5.02
N THR A 2 32.12 27.13 -4.76
CA THR A 2 31.15 26.32 -4.02
C THR A 2 30.52 25.36 -5.01
N GLN A 3 30.74 24.06 -4.83
CA GLN A 3 29.99 23.03 -5.56
C GLN A 3 28.54 23.10 -5.05
N PRO A 4 27.53 23.05 -5.93
CA PRO A 4 26.17 22.82 -5.49
C PRO A 4 26.09 21.39 -4.95
N SER A 5 25.63 21.25 -3.71
CA SER A 5 25.17 19.97 -3.18
C SER A 5 24.08 19.46 -4.11
N GLN A 6 24.33 18.33 -4.77
CA GLN A 6 23.28 17.60 -5.49
C GLN A 6 22.41 16.97 -4.41
N THR A 7 21.24 17.55 -4.17
CA THR A 7 20.13 16.81 -3.60
C THR A 7 19.74 15.84 -4.72
N SER A 8 20.20 14.59 -4.65
CA SER A 8 19.73 13.57 -5.57
C SER A 8 18.27 13.32 -5.21
N GLU A 9 17.36 13.92 -5.98
CA GLU A 9 15.96 13.53 -5.99
C GLU A 9 15.94 12.10 -6.56
N THR A 10 15.38 11.16 -5.80
CA THR A 10 15.23 9.76 -6.21
C THR A 10 14.34 9.68 -7.44
N GLU A 11 14.83 9.04 -8.50
CA GLU A 11 14.07 8.86 -9.75
C GLU A 11 13.08 7.71 -9.60
N ILE A 12 11.79 7.99 -9.81
CA ILE A 12 10.70 7.03 -9.69
C ILE A 12 10.25 6.55 -11.07
N THR A 13 10.48 5.27 -11.36
CA THR A 13 9.99 4.63 -12.60
C THR A 13 8.83 3.69 -12.30
N ALA A 14 7.73 3.84 -13.04
CA ALA A 14 6.57 2.97 -12.96
C ALA A 14 6.52 2.01 -14.15
N VAL A 15 6.42 0.69 -13.90
CA VAL A 15 6.16 -0.31 -14.94
C VAL A 15 4.77 -0.89 -14.77
N CYS A 16 3.90 -0.69 -15.76
CA CYS A 16 2.52 -1.14 -15.72
C CYS A 16 2.29 -2.28 -16.72
N HIS A 17 2.04 -3.47 -16.18
CA HIS A 17 1.69 -4.66 -16.93
C HIS A 17 0.17 -4.81 -17.06
N VAL A 18 -0.31 -4.94 -18.29
CA VAL A 18 -1.75 -5.10 -18.59
C VAL A 18 -2.03 -6.30 -19.48
N ARG A 19 -3.13 -7.00 -19.22
CA ARG A 19 -3.57 -8.10 -20.08
C ARG A 19 -4.14 -7.58 -21.40
N ALA A 20 -3.61 -8.05 -22.53
CA ALA A 20 -4.06 -7.63 -23.87
C ALA A 20 -5.24 -8.48 -24.41
N PRO A 21 -6.16 -7.88 -25.19
CA PRO A 21 -6.86 -6.61 -24.97
C PRO A 21 -8.29 -6.92 -24.49
N LEU A 22 -8.54 -6.70 -23.20
CA LEU A 22 -9.84 -6.26 -22.76
C LEU A 22 -9.63 -4.83 -22.28
N LEU A 23 -9.85 -3.86 -23.17
CA LEU A 23 -9.99 -2.44 -22.84
C LEU A 23 -11.25 -2.32 -21.97
N LEU A 24 -11.10 -2.64 -20.69
CA LEU A 24 -12.11 -2.38 -19.69
C LEU A 24 -11.90 -0.93 -19.27
N GLU A 25 -12.96 -0.12 -19.29
CA GLU A 25 -12.91 1.30 -18.92
C GLU A 25 -12.12 1.61 -17.62
N PRO A 26 -12.13 0.76 -16.56
CA PRO A 26 -11.29 0.98 -15.39
C PRO A 26 -9.78 0.96 -15.67
N ILE A 27 -9.32 0.09 -16.57
CA ILE A 27 -7.90 -0.05 -16.90
C ILE A 27 -7.42 1.16 -17.71
N ASP A 28 -8.23 1.63 -18.66
CA ASP A 28 -7.91 2.83 -19.43
C ASP A 28 -7.75 4.05 -18.52
N ARG A 29 -8.68 4.23 -17.57
CA ARG A 29 -8.59 5.32 -16.57
C ARG A 29 -7.34 5.21 -15.68
N GLN A 30 -6.96 4.00 -15.28
CA GLN A 30 -5.74 3.78 -14.48
C GLN A 30 -4.48 4.14 -15.27
N ILE A 31 -4.41 3.75 -16.55
CA ILE A 31 -3.32 4.14 -17.45
C ILE A 31 -3.29 5.66 -17.65
N GLU A 32 -4.43 6.29 -17.90
CA GLU A 32 -4.52 7.76 -18.03
C GLU A 32 -4.04 8.48 -16.76
N THR A 33 -4.37 7.93 -15.58
CA THR A 33 -3.93 8.49 -14.30
C THR A 33 -2.41 8.39 -14.14
N LEU A 34 -1.81 7.25 -14.50
CA LEU A 34 -0.36 7.08 -14.50
C LEU A 34 0.35 8.04 -15.46
N ASN A 35 -0.17 8.20 -16.69
CA ASN A 35 0.36 9.19 -17.66
C ASN A 35 0.29 10.61 -17.09
N ALA A 36 -0.77 10.94 -16.36
CA ALA A 36 -0.90 12.25 -15.74
C ALA A 36 0.10 12.43 -14.57
N CYS A 37 0.44 11.37 -13.84
CA CYS A 37 1.50 11.40 -12.82
C CYS A 37 2.88 11.65 -13.46
N GLU A 38 3.17 11.04 -14.60
CA GLU A 38 4.41 11.27 -15.37
C GLU A 38 4.48 12.71 -15.87
N ALA A 39 3.39 13.21 -16.49
CA ALA A 39 3.33 14.58 -16.99
C ALA A 39 3.46 15.65 -15.89
N GLU A 40 3.08 15.33 -14.66
CA GLU A 40 3.16 16.20 -13.49
C GLU A 40 4.47 16.05 -12.71
N GLY A 41 5.30 15.05 -13.04
CA GLY A 41 6.59 14.77 -12.40
C GLY A 41 6.49 14.05 -11.06
N THR A 42 5.35 13.40 -10.75
CA THR A 42 5.25 12.53 -9.56
C THR A 42 5.93 11.18 -9.80
N ILE A 43 5.98 10.74 -11.06
CA ILE A 43 6.85 9.68 -11.53
C ILE A 43 7.68 10.25 -12.67
N ASP A 44 8.92 9.78 -12.81
CA ASP A 44 9.85 10.26 -13.82
C ASP A 44 9.66 9.54 -15.16
N ASP A 45 9.31 8.25 -15.15
CA ASP A 45 9.07 7.45 -16.35
C ASP A 45 7.95 6.42 -16.17
N LEU A 46 7.15 6.22 -17.23
CA LEU A 46 6.10 5.21 -17.29
C LEU A 46 6.33 4.22 -18.45
N LEU A 47 6.53 2.94 -18.10
CA LEU A 47 6.65 1.84 -19.06
C LEU A 47 5.39 0.96 -19.09
N LEU A 48 4.67 0.98 -20.22
CA LEU A 48 3.55 0.06 -20.44
C LEU A 48 4.02 -1.25 -21.07
N ARG A 49 3.56 -2.38 -20.51
CA ARG A 49 3.87 -3.74 -20.97
C ARG A 49 2.61 -4.58 -21.04
N SER A 50 2.56 -5.48 -22.02
CA SER A 50 1.46 -6.43 -22.14
C SER A 50 1.86 -7.82 -21.69
N TRP A 51 0.95 -8.54 -21.06
CA TRP A 51 1.17 -9.94 -20.63
C TRP A 51 -0.08 -10.81 -20.88
N PRO A 52 0.07 -12.14 -21.01
CA PRO A 52 -1.07 -13.03 -21.22
C PRO A 52 -1.92 -13.18 -19.96
N GLN A 53 -3.12 -13.75 -20.10
CA GLN A 53 -3.94 -14.12 -18.95
C GLN A 53 -3.25 -15.16 -18.07
N GLU A 54 -2.65 -16.17 -18.70
CA GLU A 54 -2.07 -17.33 -18.05
C GLU A 54 -0.77 -17.73 -18.77
N ILE A 55 0.22 -18.17 -18.00
CA ILE A 55 1.51 -18.66 -18.48
C ILE A 55 1.71 -20.08 -18.00
N THR A 56 2.13 -20.99 -18.88
CA THR A 56 2.58 -22.32 -18.44
C THR A 56 3.91 -22.21 -17.72
N LEU A 57 3.97 -22.72 -16.48
CA LEU A 57 5.20 -22.80 -15.68
C LEU A 57 6.12 -23.90 -16.23
N SER A 58 6.80 -23.59 -17.33
CA SER A 58 7.76 -24.49 -17.96
C SER A 58 8.93 -23.71 -18.56
N VAL A 59 10.11 -24.36 -18.59
CA VAL A 59 11.35 -23.81 -19.16
C VAL A 59 11.23 -23.43 -20.65
N LYS A 60 10.21 -23.95 -21.35
CA LYS A 60 9.95 -23.68 -22.76
C LYS A 60 8.82 -22.66 -22.99
N SER A 61 8.35 -21.99 -21.94
CA SER A 61 7.30 -20.98 -22.08
C SER A 61 7.76 -19.85 -23.00
N PRO A 62 6.95 -19.40 -23.98
CA PRO A 62 7.28 -18.24 -24.81
C PRO A 62 7.24 -16.91 -24.03
N TYR A 63 6.78 -16.93 -22.78
CA TYR A 63 6.64 -15.75 -21.91
C TYR A 63 7.70 -15.75 -20.80
N GLN A 64 8.98 -16.00 -21.14
CA GLN A 64 10.08 -16.03 -20.16
C GLN A 64 10.21 -14.72 -19.40
N GLU A 65 10.12 -13.57 -20.08
CA GLU A 65 10.22 -12.24 -19.45
C GLU A 65 9.17 -12.04 -18.33
N ALA A 66 7.94 -12.47 -18.55
CA ALA A 66 6.90 -12.38 -17.53
C ALA A 66 7.10 -13.37 -16.36
N LEU A 67 7.79 -14.49 -16.59
CA LEU A 67 8.20 -15.41 -15.52
C LEU A 67 9.35 -14.83 -14.71
N GLU A 68 10.33 -14.20 -15.36
CA GLU A 68 11.44 -13.51 -14.70
C GLU A 68 10.93 -12.35 -13.84
N SER A 69 9.98 -11.54 -14.35
CA SER A 69 9.29 -10.53 -13.53
C SER A 69 8.57 -11.17 -12.35
N PHE A 70 7.82 -12.27 -12.56
CA PHE A 70 7.14 -12.96 -11.47
C PHE A 70 8.09 -13.48 -10.39
N GLU A 71 9.23 -14.06 -10.77
CA GLU A 71 10.25 -14.53 -9.81
C GLU A 71 10.82 -13.36 -9.00
N ARG A 72 11.15 -12.24 -9.65
CA ARG A 72 11.59 -11.01 -9.00
C ARG A 72 10.54 -10.44 -8.03
N PHE A 73 9.25 -10.55 -8.36
CA PHE A 73 8.18 -10.12 -7.47
C PHE A 73 8.05 -10.99 -6.23
N VAL A 74 8.26 -12.31 -6.37
CA VAL A 74 8.29 -13.22 -5.21
C VAL A 74 9.45 -12.85 -4.30
N GLU A 75 10.64 -12.61 -4.84
CA GLU A 75 11.81 -12.22 -4.06
C GLU A 75 11.62 -10.87 -3.34
N TRP A 76 10.96 -9.90 -3.98
CA TRP A 76 10.59 -8.65 -3.33
C TRP A 76 9.56 -8.86 -2.21
N ALA A 77 8.53 -9.66 -2.48
CA ALA A 77 7.46 -9.90 -1.52
C ALA A 77 7.98 -10.61 -0.26
N ASP A 78 8.84 -11.63 -0.45
CA ASP A 78 9.49 -12.38 0.63
C ASP A 78 10.35 -11.46 1.52
N ARG A 79 11.07 -10.48 0.94
CA ARG A 79 11.85 -9.50 1.71
C ARG A 79 10.97 -8.56 2.53
N ARG A 80 9.80 -8.20 2.02
CA ARG A 80 8.88 -7.23 2.61
C ARG A 80 7.84 -7.84 3.55
N GLY A 81 7.83 -9.16 3.74
CA GLY A 81 6.81 -9.84 4.55
C GLY A 81 5.41 -9.73 3.96
N VAL A 82 5.33 -9.60 2.62
CA VAL A 82 4.07 -9.55 1.88
C VAL A 82 4.01 -10.71 0.89
N SER A 83 2.85 -10.92 0.28
CA SER A 83 2.63 -11.93 -0.74
C SER A 83 2.01 -11.32 -1.99
N ILE A 84 2.54 -11.63 -3.16
CA ILE A 84 1.84 -11.35 -4.43
C ILE A 84 0.65 -12.31 -4.66
N ARG A 85 0.30 -13.15 -3.68
CA ARG A 85 -0.88 -14.02 -3.71
C ARG A 85 -1.91 -13.50 -2.70
N PRO A 86 -3.22 -13.57 -3.02
CA PRO A 86 -3.86 -14.29 -4.13
C PRO A 86 -3.94 -13.63 -5.52
N PRO A 87 -3.45 -12.40 -5.81
CA PRO A 87 -3.55 -11.85 -7.16
C PRO A 87 -2.88 -12.68 -8.25
N PHE A 88 -1.69 -13.22 -7.97
CA PHE A 88 -1.02 -14.19 -8.83
C PHE A 88 -1.35 -15.61 -8.40
N ARG A 89 -2.07 -16.37 -9.23
CA ARG A 89 -2.58 -17.69 -8.85
C ARG A 89 -1.89 -18.80 -9.60
N LYS A 90 -1.51 -19.86 -8.88
CA LYS A 90 -1.12 -21.12 -9.51
C LYS A 90 -2.36 -21.98 -9.74
N ARG A 91 -2.55 -22.47 -10.96
CA ARG A 91 -3.64 -23.37 -11.33
C ARG A 91 -3.08 -24.55 -12.10
N THR A 92 -3.45 -25.76 -11.70
CA THR A 92 -3.10 -26.97 -12.45
C THR A 92 -4.17 -27.25 -13.51
N SER A 93 -3.76 -27.57 -14.74
CA SER A 93 -4.66 -27.90 -15.85
C SER A 93 -4.27 -29.23 -16.48
N THR A 94 -5.23 -30.14 -16.60
CA THR A 94 -5.04 -31.46 -17.22
C THR A 94 -5.68 -31.48 -18.62
N ASN A 95 -4.88 -31.80 -19.62
CA ASN A 95 -5.37 -32.06 -20.97
C ASN A 95 -6.14 -33.39 -20.97
N GLN A 96 -7.45 -33.33 -21.17
CA GLN A 96 -8.31 -34.52 -21.13
C GLN A 96 -8.03 -35.53 -22.25
N ILE A 97 -7.37 -35.10 -23.33
CA ILE A 97 -7.05 -35.96 -24.49
C ILE A 97 -5.71 -36.67 -24.28
N THR A 98 -4.68 -35.95 -23.84
CA THR A 98 -3.33 -36.53 -23.66
C THR A 98 -3.07 -37.02 -22.23
N GLY A 99 -3.89 -36.64 -21.26
CA GLY A 99 -3.68 -36.89 -19.83
C GLY A 99 -2.58 -36.02 -19.20
N GLU A 100 -1.91 -35.18 -19.99
CA GLU A 100 -0.81 -34.35 -19.51
C GLU A 100 -1.31 -33.25 -18.59
N THR A 101 -0.63 -33.07 -17.47
CA THR A 101 -0.95 -32.04 -16.48
C THR A 101 0.13 -30.98 -16.47
N ASN A 102 -0.29 -29.72 -16.53
CA ASN A 102 0.61 -28.57 -16.55
C ASN A 102 0.20 -27.57 -15.47
N ASP A 103 1.18 -26.97 -14.80
CA ASP A 103 0.95 -25.85 -13.90
C ASP A 103 0.94 -24.54 -14.68
N LEU A 104 -0.05 -23.71 -14.38
CA LEU A 104 -0.29 -22.42 -14.98
C LEU A 104 -0.16 -21.34 -13.91
N LEU A 105 0.47 -20.24 -14.26
CA LEU A 105 0.45 -18.99 -13.53
C LEU A 105 -0.61 -18.08 -14.15
N VAL A 106 -1.64 -17.75 -13.38
CA VAL A 106 -2.66 -16.78 -13.72
C VAL A 106 -2.20 -15.42 -13.20
N LEU A 107 -1.99 -14.47 -14.11
CA LEU A 107 -1.51 -13.12 -13.81
C LEU A 107 -2.68 -12.20 -13.41
N PRO A 108 -2.51 -11.08 -12.71
CA PRO A 108 -3.61 -10.14 -12.53
C PRO A 108 -3.97 -9.39 -13.84
N MET A 109 -5.11 -8.69 -13.86
CA MET A 109 -5.51 -7.86 -15.01
C MET A 109 -4.52 -6.71 -15.24
N LEU A 110 -4.13 -6.07 -14.14
CA LEU A 110 -3.11 -5.03 -14.08
C LEU A 110 -2.14 -5.38 -12.96
N CYS A 111 -0.86 -5.13 -13.18
CA CYS A 111 0.18 -5.14 -12.16
C CYS A 111 1.04 -3.89 -12.33
N LEU A 112 1.33 -3.22 -11.24
CA LEU A 112 2.17 -2.04 -11.18
C LEU A 112 3.43 -2.38 -10.40
N GLU A 113 4.58 -2.11 -11.00
CA GLU A 113 5.87 -2.11 -10.36
C GLU A 113 6.34 -0.67 -10.18
N LEU A 114 6.96 -0.40 -9.05
CA LEU A 114 7.57 0.90 -8.75
C LEU A 114 9.04 0.71 -8.43
N TYR A 115 9.86 1.51 -9.09
CA TYR A 115 11.29 1.55 -8.92
C TYR A 115 11.72 2.91 -8.41
N ALA A 116 12.66 2.92 -7.48
CA ALA A 116 13.35 4.10 -7.00
C ALA A 116 14.84 3.93 -7.30
N ASP A 117 15.42 4.78 -8.14
CA ASP A 117 16.83 4.69 -8.56
C ASP A 117 17.23 3.26 -9.02
N ASP A 118 16.42 2.66 -9.90
CA ASP A 118 16.53 1.28 -10.41
C ASP A 118 16.28 0.15 -9.38
N GLU A 119 16.01 0.46 -8.12
CA GLU A 119 15.64 -0.55 -7.11
C GLU A 119 14.13 -0.79 -7.10
N LEU A 120 13.71 -2.07 -7.19
CA LEU A 120 12.30 -2.42 -7.07
C LEU A 120 11.83 -2.20 -5.63
N VAL A 121 11.04 -1.15 -5.43
CA VAL A 121 10.51 -0.76 -4.13
C VAL A 121 9.08 -1.25 -3.91
N GLY A 122 8.29 -1.46 -4.97
CA GLY A 122 6.89 -1.87 -4.84
C GLY A 122 6.36 -2.74 -5.96
N VAL A 123 5.49 -3.70 -5.61
CA VAL A 123 4.69 -4.47 -6.55
C VAL A 123 3.23 -4.48 -6.10
N PHE A 124 2.32 -4.15 -7.01
CA PHE A 124 0.88 -4.12 -6.77
C PHE A 124 0.14 -4.88 -7.86
N PRO A 125 -0.88 -5.67 -7.52
CA PRO A 125 -1.38 -5.91 -6.17
C PRO A 125 -0.52 -6.90 -5.36
N HIS A 126 -0.53 -6.75 -4.04
CA HIS A 126 0.02 -7.71 -3.09
C HIS A 126 -0.88 -7.78 -1.85
N THR A 127 -0.60 -8.71 -0.96
CA THR A 127 -1.32 -8.97 0.29
C THR A 127 -0.32 -8.96 1.43
N ASP A 128 -0.59 -8.17 2.44
CA ASP A 128 0.19 -8.19 3.67
C ASP A 128 -0.01 -9.53 4.40
N GLU A 129 1.09 -10.20 4.78
CA GLU A 129 0.98 -11.55 5.35
C GLU A 129 0.47 -11.55 6.79
N GLU A 130 0.66 -10.47 7.54
CA GLU A 130 0.24 -10.36 8.93
C GLU A 130 -1.27 -10.07 9.04
N SER A 131 -1.74 -9.04 8.35
CA SER A 131 -3.14 -8.58 8.37
C SER A 131 -4.02 -9.36 7.38
N GLY A 132 -3.45 -9.90 6.31
CA GLY A 132 -4.19 -10.47 5.18
C GLY A 132 -4.87 -9.42 4.28
N GLU A 133 -4.60 -8.13 4.49
CA GLU A 133 -5.13 -7.04 3.67
C GLU A 133 -4.50 -7.05 2.28
N THR A 134 -5.29 -6.83 1.23
CA THR A 134 -4.79 -6.77 -0.15
C THR A 134 -4.73 -5.33 -0.62
N TYR A 135 -3.50 -4.84 -0.86
CA TYR A 135 -3.24 -3.56 -1.48
C TYR A 135 -3.30 -3.70 -2.99
N THR A 136 -4.18 -2.93 -3.62
CA THR A 136 -4.48 -3.01 -5.04
C THR A 136 -3.65 -2.03 -5.86
N SER A 137 -3.50 -2.29 -7.16
CA SER A 137 -2.88 -1.33 -8.06
C SER A 137 -3.68 -0.02 -8.17
N ASP A 138 -5.00 -0.07 -7.97
CA ASP A 138 -5.85 1.14 -7.99
C ASP A 138 -5.50 2.08 -6.83
N GLU A 139 -5.37 1.53 -5.62
CA GLU A 139 -4.99 2.28 -4.42
C GLU A 139 -3.59 2.86 -4.56
N ALA A 140 -2.64 2.09 -5.11
CA ALA A 140 -1.28 2.58 -5.38
C ALA A 140 -1.28 3.73 -6.40
N ILE A 141 -2.05 3.62 -7.49
CA ILE A 141 -2.19 4.69 -8.49
C ILE A 141 -2.85 5.93 -7.87
N ALA A 142 -3.84 5.74 -7.00
CA ALA A 142 -4.49 6.85 -6.29
C ALA A 142 -3.51 7.57 -5.35
N ALA A 143 -2.67 6.83 -4.61
CA ALA A 143 -1.63 7.41 -3.75
C ALA A 143 -0.59 8.19 -4.56
N LEU A 144 -0.09 7.63 -5.68
CA LEU A 144 0.81 8.35 -6.58
C LEU A 144 0.15 9.64 -7.10
N ARG A 145 -1.15 9.58 -7.43
CA ARG A 145 -1.87 10.76 -7.92
C ARG A 145 -1.96 11.89 -6.90
N THR A 146 -1.97 11.57 -5.60
CA THR A 146 -1.99 12.57 -4.52
C THR A 146 -0.59 12.98 -4.05
N GLY A 147 0.47 12.36 -4.59
CA GLY A 147 1.85 12.57 -4.14
C GLY A 147 2.21 11.81 -2.86
N ASP A 148 1.35 10.87 -2.45
CA ASP A 148 1.61 9.98 -1.32
C ASP A 148 2.45 8.78 -1.75
N VAL A 149 3.10 8.13 -0.78
CA VAL A 149 3.90 6.92 -1.00
C VAL A 149 3.00 5.69 -0.75
N PRO A 150 2.75 4.84 -1.78
CA PRO A 150 2.03 3.58 -1.60
C PRO A 150 2.62 2.67 -0.52
N THR A 151 1.79 1.97 0.27
CA THR A 151 2.26 0.90 1.19
C THR A 151 2.58 -0.36 0.40
N PRO A 152 3.64 -1.16 0.70
CA PRO A 152 4.58 -1.10 1.80
C PRO A 152 5.90 -0.47 1.37
N LEU A 153 5.88 0.54 0.48
CA LEU A 153 7.12 1.15 -0.04
C LEU A 153 7.98 1.78 1.06
N GLY A 154 7.43 1.99 2.27
CA GLY A 154 8.17 2.46 3.44
C GLY A 154 9.48 1.71 3.65
N ASP A 155 10.53 2.48 3.89
CA ASP A 155 11.93 2.05 3.97
C ASP A 155 12.17 0.81 4.84
N GLU A 156 12.88 -0.19 4.29
CA GLU A 156 13.54 -1.25 5.06
C GLU A 156 14.63 -0.69 5.99
N THR A 157 14.96 0.61 5.86
CA THR A 157 16.00 1.31 6.61
C THR A 157 15.67 1.47 8.11
N GLU A 158 14.43 1.25 8.54
CA GLU A 158 14.08 1.21 9.97
C GLU A 158 14.04 -0.21 10.57
N ALA A 159 14.15 -1.27 9.77
CA ALA A 159 14.10 -2.66 10.26
C ALA A 159 15.47 -3.24 10.64
N LEU A 160 16.56 -2.57 10.30
CA LEU A 160 17.93 -2.93 10.68
C LEU A 160 18.62 -1.79 11.46
N GLY A 161 17.91 -1.23 12.44
CA GLY A 161 18.40 -0.21 13.38
C GLY A 161 18.63 -0.75 14.80
N ASP A 162 19.85 -1.26 15.03
CA ASP A 162 20.60 -1.18 16.29
C ASP A 162 20.12 -1.98 17.52
N GLU A 163 20.45 -3.28 17.51
CA GLU A 163 20.76 -4.02 18.74
C GLU A 163 22.24 -3.78 19.14
N THR A 164 22.59 -2.61 19.68
CA THR A 164 23.75 -2.45 20.58
C THR A 164 23.53 -1.33 21.60
N GLU A 165 23.41 -1.76 22.85
CA GLU A 165 23.21 -0.97 24.07
C GLU A 165 24.18 0.21 24.25
N ALA A 166 23.68 1.43 24.50
CA ALA A 166 23.82 2.13 25.80
C ALA A 166 23.43 3.63 25.75
N SER A 167 22.40 3.96 26.55
CA SER A 167 22.19 5.24 27.25
C SER A 167 22.42 6.57 26.53
N THR A 168 21.33 7.29 26.25
CA THR A 168 20.96 8.53 26.99
C THR A 168 19.54 8.99 26.58
N ALA A 169 18.70 9.31 27.57
CA ALA A 169 17.34 9.85 27.42
C ALA A 169 17.34 11.19 26.64
N THR A 170 16.34 11.65 25.87
CA THR A 170 14.88 11.91 26.08
C THR A 170 14.38 12.67 24.79
N PRO A 171 13.10 13.10 24.63
CA PRO A 171 11.81 12.41 24.49
C PRO A 171 11.14 12.61 23.10
N GLY A 172 10.10 11.79 22.82
CA GLY A 172 8.91 12.24 22.08
C GLY A 172 8.80 11.76 20.64
N ASP A 173 8.31 10.52 20.45
CA ASP A 173 7.35 10.28 19.38
C ASP A 173 6.23 9.40 19.95
N SER A 174 5.02 9.93 19.90
CA SER A 174 3.84 9.36 20.52
C SER A 174 3.24 8.39 19.51
N SER A 175 3.42 7.08 19.72
CA SER A 175 2.58 6.10 19.05
C SER A 175 1.11 6.42 19.32
N THR A 176 0.28 6.33 18.28
CA THR A 176 -1.14 6.72 18.21
C THR A 176 -2.09 5.92 19.12
N THR A 177 -1.55 5.25 20.14
CA THR A 177 -2.27 4.44 21.14
C THR A 177 -1.82 4.71 22.58
N ASP A 178 -0.97 5.72 22.82
CA ASP A 178 -0.54 6.09 24.16
C ASP A 178 -1.50 7.07 24.84
N CYS A 179 -1.75 6.83 26.12
CA CYS A 179 -2.61 7.66 26.95
C CYS A 179 -1.99 9.06 27.09
N PRO A 180 -2.73 10.15 26.76
CA PRO A 180 -2.18 11.50 26.85
C PRO A 180 -1.88 11.96 28.28
N ASP A 181 -2.44 11.30 29.30
CA ASP A 181 -2.26 11.66 30.70
C ASP A 181 -1.06 10.97 31.36
N CYS A 182 -0.77 9.72 31.00
CA CYS A 182 0.27 8.93 31.68
C CYS A 182 1.24 8.19 30.75
N GLY A 183 1.02 8.23 29.43
CA GLY A 183 1.82 7.49 28.46
C GLY A 183 1.63 5.97 28.49
N GLY A 184 0.63 5.45 29.23
CA GLY A 184 0.28 4.03 29.23
C GLY A 184 -0.60 3.65 28.04
N SER A 185 -0.62 2.37 27.65
CA SER A 185 -1.37 1.92 26.48
C SER A 185 -2.89 2.10 26.64
N LEU A 186 -3.55 2.56 25.58
CA LEU A 186 -5.01 2.69 25.52
C LEU A 186 -5.66 1.42 24.98
N VAL A 187 -6.82 1.07 25.54
CA VAL A 187 -7.70 0.02 25.02
C VAL A 187 -8.82 0.68 24.22
N ASP A 188 -8.97 0.31 22.94
CA ASP A 188 -10.08 0.75 22.08
C ASP A 188 -11.30 -0.18 22.22
N GLY A 189 -12.44 0.41 22.59
CA GLY A 189 -13.75 -0.21 22.51
C GLY A 189 -14.69 0.65 21.68
N GLN A 190 -14.87 0.29 20.40
CA GLN A 190 -15.86 0.93 19.50
C GLN A 190 -15.65 2.44 19.33
N GLY A 191 -14.40 2.91 19.25
CA GLY A 191 -14.05 4.32 19.09
C GLY A 191 -13.99 5.11 20.40
N LEU A 192 -14.09 4.41 21.54
CA LEU A 192 -13.86 4.94 22.88
C LEU A 192 -12.59 4.30 23.45
N PHE A 193 -11.63 5.15 23.81
CA PHE A 193 -10.35 4.73 24.36
C PHE A 193 -10.37 4.85 25.88
N ALA A 194 -9.88 3.82 26.57
CA ALA A 194 -9.72 3.82 28.02
C ALA A 194 -8.31 3.41 28.42
N CYS A 195 -7.71 4.16 29.35
CA CYS A 195 -6.42 3.82 29.95
C CYS A 195 -6.65 3.03 31.25
N PRO A 196 -6.17 1.77 31.35
CA PRO A 196 -6.31 0.98 32.57
C PRO A 196 -5.41 1.48 33.72
N ASP A 197 -4.33 2.19 33.42
CA ASP A 197 -3.34 2.62 34.41
C ASP A 197 -3.79 3.86 35.20
N CYS A 198 -4.33 4.88 34.53
CA CYS A 198 -4.75 6.13 35.18
C CYS A 198 -6.28 6.35 35.16
N GLY A 199 -7.03 5.48 34.46
CA GLY A 199 -8.50 5.60 34.35
C GLY A 199 -8.97 6.67 33.37
N TRP A 200 -8.10 7.20 32.51
CA TRP A 200 -8.45 8.17 31.47
C TRP A 200 -9.42 7.56 30.45
N VAL A 201 -10.40 8.34 29.98
CA VAL A 201 -11.37 7.92 28.95
C VAL A 201 -11.60 9.04 27.94
N GLY A 202 -11.53 8.73 26.64
CA GLY A 202 -11.70 9.71 25.57
C GLY A 202 -11.94 9.11 24.19
N THR A 203 -12.12 9.97 23.19
CA THR A 203 -12.33 9.59 21.78
C THR A 203 -11.24 10.19 20.90
N VAL A 204 -10.96 9.57 19.76
CA VAL A 204 -10.05 10.12 18.75
C VAL A 204 -10.83 10.96 17.72
N THR A 205 -10.33 12.14 17.37
CA THR A 205 -10.89 12.96 16.29
C THR A 205 -10.46 12.42 14.93
N THR A 206 -11.12 12.85 13.85
CA THR A 206 -10.72 12.53 12.46
C THR A 206 -9.28 12.93 12.13
N THR A 207 -8.70 13.86 12.88
CA THR A 207 -7.31 14.30 12.76
C THR A 207 -6.34 13.51 13.66
N GLY A 208 -6.78 12.40 14.27
CA GLY A 208 -5.95 11.53 15.12
C GLY A 208 -5.72 12.03 16.55
N GLN A 209 -6.45 13.05 17.03
CA GLN A 209 -6.22 13.65 18.35
C GLN A 209 -7.16 13.08 19.43
N PHE A 210 -6.61 12.66 20.57
CA PHE A 210 -7.39 12.21 21.73
C PHE A 210 -8.06 13.37 22.49
N ARG A 211 -9.35 13.26 22.79
CA ARG A 211 -10.11 14.20 23.62
C ARG A 211 -10.85 13.50 24.75
N SER A 212 -10.71 14.00 25.97
CA SER A 212 -11.40 13.45 27.14
C SER A 212 -12.90 13.79 27.10
N GLY A 213 -13.73 12.84 27.51
CA GLY A 213 -15.20 13.00 27.54
C GLY A 213 -15.72 14.02 28.56
N THR A 214 -14.84 14.56 29.41
CA THR A 214 -15.16 15.58 30.43
C THR A 214 -15.28 17.00 29.88
N ASP A 215 -14.88 17.25 28.64
CA ASP A 215 -15.01 18.58 28.00
C ASP A 215 -16.31 18.66 27.17
N ARG A 216 -17.46 18.45 27.84
CA ARG A 216 -18.76 18.76 27.23
C ARG A 216 -19.06 20.23 27.45
N ALA A 217 -18.75 21.05 26.44
CA ALA A 217 -19.32 22.39 26.33
C ALA A 217 -20.86 22.31 26.49
N PRO A 218 -21.49 23.22 27.26
CA PRO A 218 -22.94 23.22 27.39
C PRO A 218 -23.57 23.45 26.02
N ALA A 219 -24.40 22.52 25.58
CA ALA A 219 -25.19 22.64 24.37
C ALA A 219 -26.20 23.77 24.55
N ASP A 220 -26.11 24.77 23.68
CA ASP A 220 -27.06 25.88 23.52
C ASP A 220 -28.46 25.30 23.23
N GLU A 221 -29.34 25.38 24.22
CA GLU A 221 -30.76 25.05 24.09
C GLU A 221 -31.41 26.10 23.17
N ARG A 222 -31.50 25.79 21.87
CA ARG A 222 -32.43 26.45 20.95
C ARG A 222 -33.60 25.52 20.66
N GLU A 223 -34.55 25.54 21.58
CA GLU A 223 -35.94 25.14 21.34
C GLU A 223 -36.50 25.92 20.14
N ALA A 224 -37.00 25.17 19.14
CA ALA A 224 -37.90 25.68 18.12
C ALA A 224 -39.26 26.03 18.75
N PRO A 225 -40.12 26.79 18.04
CA PRO A 225 -41.23 26.05 17.41
C PRO A 225 -41.69 26.59 16.04
N LEU A 226 -41.99 25.61 15.18
CA LEU A 226 -43.20 25.44 14.36
C LEU A 226 -44.01 26.68 13.93
N ALA A 227 -44.14 26.82 12.61
CA ALA A 227 -45.37 27.31 11.98
C ALA A 227 -45.61 26.54 10.67
N GLU A 228 -46.39 25.47 10.78
CA GLU A 228 -47.16 24.91 9.68
C GLU A 228 -48.32 25.87 9.38
N SER A 229 -48.51 26.24 8.12
CA SER A 229 -49.78 26.79 7.63
C SER A 229 -50.00 26.30 6.20
N GLU A 230 -51.13 25.64 6.05
CA GLU A 230 -51.76 25.09 4.85
C GLU A 230 -52.08 26.13 3.76
#